data_AF-A0A423V8R9-F1
#
_entry.id   AF-A0A423V8R9-F1
#
_cell.length_a   1.000
_cell.length_b   1.000
_cell.length_c   1.000
_cell.angle_alpha   90.00
_cell.angle_beta   90.00
_cell.angle_gamma   90.00
#
_symmetry.space_group_name_H-M   'P 1'
#
loop_
_entity.id
_entity.type
_entity.pdbx_description
1 polymer ?
#
loop_
_entity_poly.entity_id
_entity_poly.type
_entity_poly.pdbx_seq_one_letter_code
_entity_poly.pdbx_strand_id
1 'polypeptide(L)'
;MSANRSDGDGLVTPLPYVKGACFRIKSHRPPHPLDTGRWYRMPPIEQWNWKPWSESKDVPKTMLEKCLKHPPIVTDPPKDQDVRNLVITRQIRCGEGFDAQLVECHLGNPKNKFVAKIFDPLYLNLNGYENYSPTYFCERHYSCEAAAYQRIKERGLDGRFTPRFEGSWSFEIPVRIDKDREVRREVRLILQELIPGDTVKAFIESKAAQKINPAIRMELLAHLMETYSHLDFIGVRHGDTYTRNAMVYKDPKDRWHITLIDFSHSGVSGTPTSKWRGRQDEHAELPRSPIAICWGNWPLYPLKDIEEHWIDPRFRDRSARLCWMDKQWGKASGKSSQYQPVDEDDLD
;
A
#
# COMPACT_ATOMS: atom_id res chain seq x y z
N MET A 1 -1.89 18.00 20.93
CA MET A 1 -1.72 17.99 22.40
C MET A 1 -1.32 16.59 22.80
N SER A 2 -0.12 16.49 23.37
CA SER A 2 0.51 15.23 23.77
C SER A 2 -0.22 14.65 24.97
N ALA A 3 -0.69 13.41 24.86
CA ALA A 3 -1.01 12.60 26.03
C ALA A 3 0.20 11.69 26.26
N ASN A 4 1.06 12.12 27.20
CA ASN A 4 2.05 11.25 27.84
C ASN A 4 1.29 10.07 28.46
N ARG A 5 1.62 8.84 28.04
CA ARG A 5 1.42 7.68 28.90
C ARG A 5 2.68 7.46 29.73
N SER A 6 2.38 7.11 30.97
CA SER A 6 3.20 7.07 32.17
C SER A 6 4.34 6.06 32.13
N ASP A 7 5.38 6.44 32.86
CA ASP A 7 6.55 5.68 33.25
C ASP A 7 6.26 4.23 33.68
N GLY A 8 7.08 3.32 33.14
CA GLY A 8 7.07 1.90 33.43
C GLY A 8 8.23 1.20 32.72
N ASP A 9 9.46 1.61 33.06
CA ASP A 9 10.73 0.85 32.93
C ASP A 9 10.93 -0.02 31.66
N GLY A 10 10.53 0.48 30.50
CA GLY A 10 10.78 -0.12 29.20
C GLY A 10 11.70 0.78 28.38
N LEU A 11 12.84 0.27 27.92
CA LEU A 11 13.74 0.94 26.97
C LEU A 11 12.95 1.55 25.80
N VAL A 12 12.64 2.85 25.87
CA VAL A 12 12.07 3.60 24.75
C VAL A 12 13.19 3.71 23.72
N THR A 13 13.17 2.84 22.71
CA THR A 13 14.12 2.93 21.60
C THR A 13 13.73 4.15 20.77
N PRO A 14 14.57 5.21 20.71
CA PRO A 14 14.22 6.43 19.98
C PRO A 14 13.97 6.10 18.51
N LEU A 15 12.99 6.79 17.92
CA LEU A 15 12.62 6.62 16.51
C LEU A 15 13.83 6.90 15.59
N PRO A 16 14.38 5.89 14.87
CA PRO A 16 15.60 6.07 14.10
C PRO A 16 15.37 6.81 12.77
N TYR A 17 14.11 6.95 12.36
CA TYR A 17 13.70 7.48 11.05
C TYR A 17 13.65 9.01 11.03
N VAL A 18 14.75 9.67 11.35
CA VAL A 18 14.84 11.14 11.43
C VAL A 18 15.61 11.74 10.25
N LYS A 19 15.39 13.03 9.99
CA LYS A 19 16.14 13.76 8.94
C LYS A 19 17.64 13.64 9.16
N GLY A 20 18.37 13.31 8.10
CA GLY A 20 19.82 13.09 8.12
C GLY A 20 20.24 11.66 8.49
N ALA A 21 19.33 10.82 8.99
CA ALA A 21 19.64 9.42 9.22
C ALA A 21 20.01 8.71 7.90
N CYS A 22 21.01 7.83 7.97
CA CYS A 22 21.55 7.11 6.84
C CYS A 22 21.53 5.61 7.12
N PHE A 23 20.94 4.84 6.22
CA PHE A 23 20.83 3.39 6.33
C PHE A 23 21.46 2.71 5.13
N ARG A 24 22.30 1.71 5.39
CA ARG A 24 22.83 0.82 4.35
C ARG A 24 21.79 -0.26 4.05
N ILE A 25 21.09 -0.09 2.95
CA ILE A 25 20.02 -0.99 2.50
C ILE A 25 20.57 -2.00 1.50
N LYS A 26 20.05 -3.23 1.54
CA LYS A 26 20.41 -4.31 0.62
C LYS A 26 19.17 -4.74 -0.15
N SER A 27 19.32 -5.02 -1.44
CA SER A 27 18.24 -5.59 -2.25
C SER A 27 17.76 -6.89 -1.60
N HIS A 28 16.45 -7.06 -1.53
CA HIS A 28 15.79 -8.16 -0.84
C HIS A 28 14.75 -8.80 -1.76
N ARG A 29 14.68 -10.13 -1.73
CA ARG A 29 13.59 -10.89 -2.34
C ARG A 29 12.48 -11.08 -1.30
N PRO A 30 11.32 -10.43 -1.45
CA PRO A 30 10.21 -10.63 -0.52
C PRO A 30 9.80 -12.11 -0.44
N PRO A 31 9.31 -12.58 0.72
CA PRO A 31 8.65 -13.87 0.76
C PRO A 31 7.39 -13.85 -0.11
N HIS A 32 6.84 -15.03 -0.41
CA HIS A 32 5.54 -15.09 -1.06
C HIS A 32 4.49 -14.31 -0.24
N PRO A 33 3.58 -13.58 -0.90
CA PRO A 33 2.59 -12.79 -0.19
C PRO A 33 1.71 -13.70 0.68
N LEU A 34 1.44 -13.22 1.87
CA LEU A 34 0.70 -13.92 2.91
C LEU A 34 -0.28 -12.98 3.57
N ASP A 35 -1.41 -13.51 4.05
CA ASP A 35 -2.36 -12.72 4.83
C ASP A 35 -3.14 -13.58 5.83
N THR A 36 -4.20 -13.02 6.43
CA THR A 36 -5.09 -13.71 7.38
C THR A 36 -6.12 -14.59 6.69
N GLY A 37 -5.87 -15.02 5.46
CA GLY A 37 -6.72 -15.92 4.71
C GLY A 37 -7.66 -15.25 3.70
N ARG A 38 -7.57 -13.93 3.49
CA ARG A 38 -8.49 -13.19 2.59
C ARG A 38 -8.14 -13.45 1.13
N TRP A 39 -6.90 -13.17 0.76
CA TRP A 39 -6.36 -13.30 -0.60
C TRP A 39 -5.36 -14.43 -0.72
N TYR A 40 -4.66 -14.76 0.37
CA TYR A 40 -3.58 -15.75 0.36
C TYR A 40 -3.82 -16.86 1.37
N ARG A 41 -3.18 -18.00 1.15
CA ARG A 41 -3.13 -19.10 2.12
C ARG A 41 -2.23 -18.66 3.27
N MET A 42 -2.68 -18.95 4.48
CA MET A 42 -1.84 -18.77 5.66
C MET A 42 -0.68 -19.75 5.60
N PRO A 43 0.54 -19.34 5.99
CA PRO A 43 1.62 -20.30 6.15
C PRO A 43 1.25 -21.33 7.23
N PRO A 44 1.72 -22.59 7.11
CA PRO A 44 1.62 -23.55 8.20
C PRO A 44 2.19 -22.97 9.50
N ILE A 45 1.56 -23.25 10.64
CA ILE A 45 1.93 -22.70 11.95
C ILE A 45 3.38 -23.07 12.30
N GLU A 46 3.82 -24.25 11.86
CA GLU A 46 5.17 -24.77 12.05
C GLU A 46 6.21 -24.00 11.24
N GLN A 47 5.82 -23.45 10.09
CA GLN A 47 6.68 -22.62 9.26
C GLN A 47 6.73 -21.19 9.81
N TRP A 48 5.56 -20.64 10.16
CA TRP A 48 5.50 -19.30 10.71
C TRP A 48 4.19 -19.00 11.45
N ASN A 49 4.28 -18.91 12.78
CA ASN A 49 3.11 -18.75 13.64
C ASN A 49 2.72 -17.27 13.83
N TRP A 50 1.56 -16.88 13.33
CA TRP A 50 0.99 -15.53 13.51
C TRP A 50 0.58 -15.21 14.96
N LYS A 51 0.34 -16.24 15.78
CA LYS A 51 0.01 -16.18 17.21
C LYS A 51 0.97 -17.06 18.03
N PRO A 52 2.26 -16.70 18.10
CA PRO A 52 3.26 -17.52 18.79
C PRO A 52 3.02 -17.63 20.30
N TRP A 53 2.11 -16.83 20.87
CA TRP A 53 1.89 -16.73 22.31
C TRP A 53 0.45 -16.97 22.77
N SER A 54 -0.47 -17.44 21.91
CA SER A 54 -1.91 -17.56 22.26
C SER A 54 -2.22 -18.46 23.46
N GLU A 55 -1.31 -19.36 23.82
CA GLU A 55 -1.46 -20.32 24.92
C GLU A 55 -0.25 -20.30 25.89
N SER A 56 0.66 -19.34 25.71
CA SER A 56 1.91 -19.28 26.48
C SER A 56 1.76 -18.41 27.72
N LYS A 57 2.29 -18.88 28.85
CA LYS A 57 2.49 -18.05 30.05
C LYS A 57 3.70 -17.10 29.92
N ASP A 58 4.54 -17.32 28.90
CA ASP A 58 5.81 -16.60 28.66
C ASP A 58 5.69 -15.59 27.51
N VAL A 59 4.55 -14.89 27.43
CA VAL A 59 4.34 -13.82 26.45
C VAL A 59 5.40 -12.73 26.69
N PRO A 60 6.17 -12.33 25.66
CA PRO A 60 7.17 -11.28 25.83
C PRO A 60 6.51 -9.96 26.24
N LYS A 61 7.11 -9.26 27.19
CA LYS A 61 6.50 -8.10 27.85
C LYS A 61 6.63 -6.84 27.02
N THR A 62 7.71 -6.73 26.24
CA THR A 62 7.99 -5.54 25.42
C THR A 62 7.85 -5.83 23.93
N MET A 63 7.56 -4.79 23.14
CA MET A 63 7.49 -4.90 21.69
C MET A 63 8.83 -5.35 21.09
N LEU A 64 9.94 -4.88 21.66
CA LEU A 64 11.28 -5.29 21.25
C LEU A 64 11.50 -6.79 21.46
N GLU A 65 11.16 -7.33 22.64
CA GLU A 65 11.29 -8.77 22.90
C GLU A 65 10.42 -9.60 21.94
N LYS A 66 9.20 -9.14 21.64
CA LYS A 66 8.32 -9.77 20.64
C LYS A 66 8.97 -9.83 19.26
N CYS A 67 9.57 -8.72 18.80
CA CYS A 67 10.26 -8.65 17.52
C CYS A 67 11.50 -9.56 17.48
N LEU A 68 12.29 -9.61 18.56
CA LEU A 68 13.50 -10.43 18.64
C LEU A 68 13.21 -11.93 18.72
N LYS A 69 12.16 -12.33 19.46
CA LYS A 69 11.76 -13.73 19.59
C LYS A 69 11.04 -14.28 18.36
N HIS A 70 10.48 -13.42 17.51
CA HIS A 70 9.79 -13.81 16.30
C HIS A 70 10.28 -12.97 15.10
N PRO A 71 11.49 -13.27 14.58
CA PRO A 71 12.11 -12.51 13.51
C PRO A 71 11.36 -12.64 12.16
N PRO A 72 11.68 -11.78 11.18
CA PRO A 72 11.14 -11.89 9.84
C PRO A 72 11.42 -13.25 9.19
N ILE A 73 10.61 -13.64 8.21
CA ILE A 73 10.89 -14.84 7.41
C ILE A 73 12.25 -14.68 6.73
N VAL A 74 13.08 -15.73 6.83
CA VAL A 74 14.34 -15.82 6.11
C VAL A 74 14.04 -16.16 4.65
N THR A 75 14.60 -15.37 3.73
CA THR A 75 14.50 -15.59 2.29
C THR A 75 15.89 -15.64 1.67
N ASP A 76 15.99 -16.27 0.51
CA ASP A 76 17.24 -16.27 -0.25
C ASP A 76 17.55 -14.85 -0.76
N PRO A 77 18.79 -14.35 -0.58
CA PRO A 77 19.17 -13.07 -1.13
C PRO A 77 19.12 -13.11 -2.67
N PRO A 78 18.83 -11.96 -3.33
CA PRO A 78 19.00 -11.85 -4.78
C PRO A 78 20.43 -12.20 -5.20
N LYS A 79 20.59 -12.84 -6.36
CA LYS A 79 21.91 -13.21 -6.91
C LYS A 79 22.84 -11.99 -7.02
N ASP A 80 22.29 -10.87 -7.48
CA ASP A 80 22.97 -9.59 -7.58
C ASP A 80 22.51 -8.67 -6.45
N GLN A 81 23.02 -8.91 -5.23
CA GLN A 81 22.64 -8.12 -4.07
C GLN A 81 23.19 -6.69 -4.17
N ASP A 82 22.37 -5.79 -4.72
CA ASP A 82 22.66 -4.36 -4.73
C ASP A 82 22.66 -3.80 -3.29
N VAL A 83 23.58 -2.89 -3.00
CA VAL A 83 23.72 -2.23 -1.71
C VAL A 83 23.75 -0.72 -1.92
N ARG A 84 22.84 -0.01 -1.25
CA ARG A 84 22.71 1.44 -1.38
C ARG A 84 22.69 2.13 -0.03
N ASN A 85 23.04 3.41 -0.02
CA ASN A 85 22.89 4.27 1.14
C ASN A 85 21.63 5.12 0.97
N LEU A 86 20.63 4.86 1.82
CA LEU A 86 19.42 5.63 1.91
C LEU A 86 19.60 6.73 2.94
N VAL A 87 19.39 7.98 2.53
CA VAL A 87 19.46 9.15 3.41
C VAL A 87 18.08 9.78 3.54
N ILE A 88 17.59 9.89 4.78
CA ILE A 88 16.28 10.48 5.06
C ILE A 88 16.36 12.01 4.96
N THR A 89 15.48 12.60 4.17
CA THR A 89 15.37 14.06 4.01
C THR A 89 14.25 14.66 4.83
N ARG A 90 13.16 13.90 5.03
CA ARG A 90 11.96 14.36 5.74
C ARG A 90 11.13 13.18 6.23
N GLN A 91 10.54 13.31 7.41
CA GLN A 91 9.48 12.41 7.88
C GLN A 91 8.16 12.78 7.20
N ILE A 92 7.48 11.80 6.60
CA ILE A 92 6.13 11.97 6.05
C ILE A 92 5.11 11.53 7.10
N ARG A 93 5.30 10.32 7.64
CA ARG A 93 4.46 9.74 8.69
C ARG A 93 5.27 8.73 9.48
N CYS A 94 5.63 9.04 10.72
CA CYS A 94 6.45 8.17 11.56
C CYS A 94 6.00 8.21 13.02
N GLY A 95 6.43 7.23 13.81
CA GLY A 95 6.13 7.07 15.22
C GLY A 95 5.23 5.88 15.52
N GLU A 96 4.88 5.78 16.79
CA GLU A 96 3.92 4.80 17.31
C GLU A 96 2.53 5.04 16.72
N GLY A 97 1.77 3.96 16.49
CA GLY A 97 0.42 4.05 15.94
C GLY A 97 0.34 3.92 14.43
N PHE A 98 1.46 3.82 13.72
CA PHE A 98 1.50 3.67 12.27
C PHE A 98 2.02 2.30 11.85
N ASP A 99 1.25 1.59 11.04
CA ASP A 99 1.58 0.24 10.53
C ASP A 99 2.84 0.20 9.65
N ALA A 100 3.22 1.34 9.08
CA ALA A 100 4.47 1.53 8.36
C ALA A 100 4.95 2.97 8.51
N GLN A 101 6.27 3.13 8.58
CA GLN A 101 6.96 4.40 8.70
C GLN A 101 7.26 4.92 7.29
N LEU A 102 6.79 6.12 6.98
CA LEU A 102 6.94 6.77 5.68
C LEU A 102 7.92 7.93 5.79
N VAL A 103 8.96 7.87 4.97
CA VAL A 103 9.98 8.93 4.89
C VAL A 103 10.28 9.29 3.46
N GLU A 104 10.56 10.56 3.23
CA GLU A 104 11.19 11.04 2.01
C GLU A 104 12.69 10.81 2.13
N CYS A 105 13.32 10.32 1.06
CA CYS A 105 14.74 9.99 1.05
C CYS A 105 15.38 10.17 -0.34
N HIS A 106 16.70 10.00 -0.40
CA HIS A 106 17.44 9.86 -1.65
C HIS A 106 18.49 8.75 -1.55
N LEU A 107 18.92 8.25 -2.71
CA LEU A 107 19.98 7.25 -2.86
C LEU A 107 21.21 7.89 -3.50
N GLY A 108 22.06 8.53 -2.70
CA GLY A 108 23.24 9.25 -3.19
C GLY A 108 22.90 10.64 -3.74
N ASN A 109 22.31 10.75 -4.95
CA ASN A 109 22.00 12.05 -5.56
C ASN A 109 20.79 12.73 -4.87
N PRO A 110 20.97 13.87 -4.17
CA PRO A 110 19.88 14.52 -3.43
C PRO A 110 18.74 15.05 -4.30
N LYS A 111 18.93 15.17 -5.62
CA LYS A 111 17.88 15.58 -6.57
C LYS A 111 16.88 14.47 -6.87
N ASN A 112 17.27 13.20 -6.71
CA ASN A 112 16.41 12.06 -6.93
C ASN A 112 15.70 11.70 -5.62
N LYS A 113 14.44 12.14 -5.50
CA LYS A 113 13.63 11.92 -4.30
C LYS A 113 12.79 10.66 -4.44
N PHE A 114 12.72 9.92 -3.34
CA PHE A 114 11.94 8.71 -3.21
C PHE A 114 11.13 8.75 -1.92
N VAL A 115 10.11 7.90 -1.85
CA VAL A 115 9.45 7.53 -0.60
C VAL A 115 9.92 6.15 -0.20
N ALA A 116 10.44 6.03 1.01
CA ALA A 116 10.66 4.74 1.63
C ALA A 116 9.51 4.43 2.58
N LYS A 117 8.85 3.30 2.33
CA LYS A 117 7.86 2.71 3.23
C LYS A 117 8.53 1.59 4.01
N ILE A 118 8.76 1.85 5.29
CA ILE A 118 9.54 1.01 6.19
C ILE A 118 8.57 0.24 7.08
N PHE A 119 8.67 -1.09 7.04
CA PHE A 119 7.82 -2.02 7.78
C PHE A 119 8.55 -2.44 9.04
N ASP A 120 8.55 -1.54 10.03
CA ASP A 120 9.22 -1.76 11.30
C ASP A 120 8.23 -2.26 12.37
N PRO A 121 8.29 -3.55 12.77
CA PRO A 121 7.37 -4.12 13.73
C PRO A 121 7.48 -3.50 15.13
N LEU A 122 8.59 -2.81 15.44
CA LEU A 122 8.78 -2.16 16.74
C LEU A 122 7.77 -1.02 16.99
N TYR A 123 7.26 -0.40 15.93
CA TYR A 123 6.36 0.76 16.02
C TYR A 123 4.90 0.41 15.70
N LEU A 124 4.60 -0.86 15.48
CA LEU A 124 3.26 -1.35 15.20
C LEU A 124 2.34 -1.18 16.42
N ASN A 125 1.10 -0.77 16.19
CA ASN A 125 0.09 -0.73 17.25
C ASN A 125 -0.62 -2.08 17.34
N LEU A 126 -0.41 -2.79 18.44
CA LEU A 126 -1.01 -4.10 18.73
C LEU A 126 -2.14 -4.04 19.76
N ASN A 127 -2.75 -2.89 20.03
CA ASN A 127 -3.86 -2.80 21.00
C ASN A 127 -4.97 -3.81 20.64
N GLY A 128 -5.26 -4.76 21.55
CA GLY A 128 -6.23 -5.85 21.33
C GLY A 128 -5.71 -7.06 20.55
N TYR A 129 -4.41 -7.09 20.23
CA TYR A 129 -3.72 -8.14 19.48
C TYR A 129 -2.43 -8.57 20.19
N GLU A 130 -2.42 -8.59 21.52
CA GLU A 130 -1.20 -8.76 22.33
C GLU A 130 -0.52 -10.12 22.09
N ASN A 131 -1.28 -11.15 21.73
CA ASN A 131 -0.78 -12.51 21.45
C ASN A 131 -0.27 -12.69 20.01
N TYR A 132 -0.38 -11.67 19.17
CA TYR A 132 0.03 -11.74 17.77
C TYR A 132 1.46 -11.25 17.60
N SER A 133 2.17 -11.86 16.66
CA SER A 133 3.50 -11.39 16.29
C SER A 133 3.42 -10.05 15.54
N PRO A 134 4.08 -8.98 16.03
CA PRO A 134 4.15 -7.72 15.28
C PRO A 134 4.89 -7.90 13.95
N THR A 135 5.93 -8.73 13.95
CA THR A 135 6.69 -9.08 12.75
C THR A 135 5.81 -9.74 11.71
N TYR A 136 4.88 -10.61 12.11
CA TYR A 136 3.94 -11.25 11.19
C TYR A 136 3.11 -10.23 10.40
N PHE A 137 2.56 -9.23 11.10
CA PHE A 137 1.74 -8.19 10.46
C PHE A 137 2.56 -7.31 9.51
N CYS A 138 3.76 -6.88 9.90
CA CYS A 138 4.61 -6.06 9.05
C CYS A 138 5.04 -6.79 7.78
N GLU A 139 5.44 -8.05 7.89
CA GLU A 139 5.82 -8.90 6.75
C GLU A 139 4.59 -9.25 5.87
N ARG A 140 3.38 -9.41 6.44
CA ARG A 140 2.13 -9.48 5.66
C ARG A 140 1.97 -8.25 4.78
N HIS A 141 2.05 -7.05 5.36
CA HIS A 141 1.87 -5.80 4.61
C HIS A 141 2.96 -5.62 3.55
N TYR A 142 4.21 -5.88 3.93
CA TYR A 142 5.37 -5.81 3.05
C TYR A 142 5.27 -6.76 1.86
N SER A 143 5.00 -8.04 2.11
CA SER A 143 4.97 -9.07 1.06
C SER A 143 3.80 -8.89 0.10
N CYS A 144 2.61 -8.51 0.59
CA CYS A 144 1.46 -8.17 -0.26
C CYS A 144 1.79 -6.98 -1.18
N GLU A 145 2.30 -5.89 -0.61
CA GLU A 145 2.59 -4.66 -1.36
C GLU A 145 3.71 -4.86 -2.37
N ALA A 146 4.78 -5.57 -1.99
CA ALA A 146 5.88 -5.89 -2.88
C ALA A 146 5.43 -6.79 -4.04
N ALA A 147 4.59 -7.79 -3.77
CA ALA A 147 4.05 -8.66 -4.82
C ALA A 147 3.19 -7.90 -5.83
N ALA A 148 2.36 -6.97 -5.38
CA ALA A 148 1.53 -6.15 -6.26
C ALA A 148 2.38 -5.25 -7.16
N TYR A 149 3.31 -4.49 -6.58
CA TYR A 149 4.20 -3.61 -7.36
C TYR A 149 5.09 -4.39 -8.33
N GLN A 150 5.60 -5.56 -7.91
CA GLN A 150 6.37 -6.43 -8.78
C GLN A 150 5.53 -6.89 -9.99
N ARG A 151 4.28 -7.34 -9.76
CA ARG A 151 3.37 -7.73 -10.84
C ARG A 151 3.06 -6.56 -11.78
N ILE A 152 2.80 -5.37 -11.24
CA ILE A 152 2.53 -4.15 -12.02
C ILE A 152 3.73 -3.83 -12.93
N LYS A 153 4.95 -3.95 -12.39
CA LYS A 153 6.19 -3.72 -13.12
C LYS A 153 6.46 -4.75 -14.21
N GLU A 154 6.29 -6.04 -13.90
CA GLU A 154 6.44 -7.15 -14.87
C GLU A 154 5.47 -7.03 -16.04
N ARG A 155 4.31 -6.39 -15.83
CA ARG A 155 3.28 -6.17 -16.86
C ARG A 155 3.40 -4.81 -17.55
N GLY A 156 4.46 -4.05 -17.28
CA GLY A 156 4.74 -2.78 -17.97
C GLY A 156 3.82 -1.63 -17.59
N LEU A 157 3.19 -1.66 -16.41
CA LEU A 157 2.29 -0.62 -15.91
C LEU A 157 2.92 0.27 -14.82
N ASP A 158 4.19 0.04 -14.48
CA ASP A 158 4.93 0.81 -13.47
C ASP A 158 5.02 2.29 -13.83
N GLY A 159 4.70 3.18 -12.87
CA GLY A 159 4.69 4.62 -13.11
C GLY A 159 3.49 5.14 -13.92
N ARG A 160 2.66 4.27 -14.50
CA ARG A 160 1.48 4.69 -15.29
C ARG A 160 0.29 4.98 -14.40
N PHE A 161 0.01 4.09 -13.46
CA PHE A 161 -1.16 4.15 -12.58
C PHE A 161 -0.81 4.19 -11.09
N THR A 162 0.42 3.80 -10.80
CA THR A 162 1.01 3.71 -9.46
C THR A 162 2.37 4.40 -9.49
N PRO A 163 2.94 4.77 -8.33
CA PRO A 163 4.33 5.24 -8.28
C PRO A 163 5.26 4.20 -8.89
N ARG A 164 6.36 4.65 -9.52
CA ARG A 164 7.40 3.71 -9.96
C ARG A 164 7.99 2.95 -8.79
N PHE A 165 8.10 1.63 -8.94
CA PHE A 165 8.64 0.73 -7.94
C PHE A 165 10.16 0.55 -8.11
N GLU A 166 10.90 1.06 -7.12
CA GLU A 166 12.38 1.02 -7.06
C GLU A 166 12.90 -0.20 -6.29
N GLY A 167 12.00 -1.12 -5.97
CA GLY A 167 12.33 -2.43 -5.45
C GLY A 167 12.11 -2.59 -3.94
N SER A 168 12.43 -3.80 -3.53
CA SER A 168 12.31 -4.31 -2.17
C SER A 168 13.67 -4.40 -1.51
N TRP A 169 13.77 -3.93 -0.28
CA TRP A 169 15.04 -3.79 0.41
C TRP A 169 14.94 -4.23 1.87
N SER A 170 16.08 -4.56 2.47
CA SER A 170 16.22 -4.75 3.92
C SER A 170 17.45 -4.05 4.47
N PHE A 171 17.45 -3.78 5.76
CA PHE A 171 18.57 -3.21 6.50
C PHE A 171 18.50 -3.62 7.97
N GLU A 172 19.60 -3.42 8.67
CA GLU A 172 19.72 -3.78 10.08
C GLU A 172 19.73 -2.51 10.94
N ILE A 173 19.01 -2.55 12.05
CA ILE A 173 19.05 -1.50 13.07
C ILE A 173 19.69 -2.10 14.33
N PRO A 174 20.79 -1.51 14.85
CA PRO A 174 21.35 -1.92 16.12
C PRO A 174 20.40 -1.53 17.25
N VAL A 175 20.16 -2.46 18.16
CA VAL A 175 19.38 -2.24 19.38
C VAL A 175 20.16 -2.77 20.57
N ARG A 176 20.32 -1.91 21.57
CA ARG A 176 20.97 -2.25 22.81
C ARG A 176 19.95 -2.86 23.77
N ILE A 177 20.15 -4.11 24.16
CA ILE A 177 19.26 -4.81 25.11
C ILE A 177 19.68 -4.50 26.54
N ASP A 178 20.99 -4.42 26.78
CA ASP A 178 21.58 -4.14 28.09
C ASP A 178 22.95 -3.46 27.90
N LYS A 179 23.69 -3.22 28.98
CA LYS A 179 24.97 -2.50 28.91
C LYS A 179 26.01 -3.20 28.04
N ASP A 180 25.95 -4.50 27.84
CA ASP A 180 27.03 -5.25 27.18
C ASP A 180 26.57 -5.96 25.90
N ARG A 181 25.26 -5.96 25.62
CA ARG A 181 24.69 -6.67 24.47
C ARG A 181 23.95 -5.74 23.52
N GLU A 182 24.48 -5.66 22.30
CA GLU A 182 23.81 -5.11 21.12
C GLU A 182 23.36 -6.25 20.21
N VAL A 183 22.11 -6.20 19.78
CA VAL A 183 21.57 -7.10 18.75
C VAL A 183 21.17 -6.28 17.54
N ARG A 184 21.17 -6.91 16.37
CA ARG A 184 20.70 -6.29 15.14
C ARG A 184 19.35 -6.86 14.77
N ARG A 185 18.37 -5.98 14.59
CA ARG A 185 17.06 -6.35 14.06
C ARG A 185 17.00 -6.03 12.57
N GLU A 186 16.56 -6.98 11.78
CA GLU A 186 16.31 -6.77 10.36
C GLU A 186 14.97 -6.06 10.15
N VAL A 187 14.94 -5.09 9.24
CA VAL A 187 13.76 -4.30 8.87
C VAL A 187 13.62 -4.31 7.36
N ARG A 188 12.39 -4.48 6.88
CA ARG A 188 12.05 -4.44 5.44
C ARG A 188 11.57 -3.06 5.03
N LEU A 189 11.85 -2.69 3.79
CA LEU A 189 11.23 -1.52 3.18
C LEU A 189 10.93 -1.73 1.69
N ILE A 190 10.01 -0.92 1.18
CA ILE A 190 9.79 -0.70 -0.25
C ILE A 190 10.22 0.71 -0.58
N LEU A 191 10.92 0.86 -1.70
CA LEU A 191 11.27 2.16 -2.26
C LEU A 191 10.39 2.45 -3.48
N GLN A 192 9.84 3.64 -3.54
CA GLN A 192 8.97 4.09 -4.63
C GLN A 192 9.22 5.54 -4.98
N GLU A 193 8.77 5.93 -6.17
CA GLU A 193 8.73 7.33 -6.61
C GLU A 193 7.98 8.23 -5.61
N LEU A 194 8.52 9.44 -5.39
CA LEU A 194 7.82 10.47 -4.65
C LEU A 194 6.77 11.13 -5.56
N ILE A 195 5.49 10.97 -5.22
CA ILE A 195 4.40 11.68 -5.89
C ILE A 195 4.27 13.09 -5.29
N PRO A 196 4.38 14.17 -6.10
CA PRO A 196 4.41 15.54 -5.60
C PRO A 196 3.00 16.12 -5.41
N GLY A 197 2.20 15.48 -4.56
CA GLY A 197 0.85 15.93 -4.26
C GLY A 197 0.31 15.39 -2.94
N ASP A 198 -1.00 15.46 -2.81
CA ASP A 198 -1.71 15.10 -1.58
C ASP A 198 -2.81 14.08 -1.87
N THR A 199 -3.21 13.36 -0.82
CA THR A 199 -4.29 12.38 -0.93
C THR A 199 -5.64 13.05 -1.21
N VAL A 200 -6.57 12.35 -1.86
CA VAL A 200 -7.96 12.81 -2.03
C VAL A 200 -8.56 13.20 -0.68
N LYS A 201 -8.29 12.41 0.37
CA LYS A 201 -8.67 12.73 1.75
C LYS A 201 -8.17 14.10 2.19
N ALA A 202 -6.88 14.38 2.03
CA ALA A 202 -6.29 15.66 2.42
C ALA A 202 -6.85 16.84 1.60
N PHE A 203 -7.13 16.63 0.31
CA PHE A 203 -7.82 17.63 -0.53
C PHE A 203 -9.23 17.95 -0.02
N ILE A 204 -9.97 16.95 0.45
CA ILE A 204 -11.31 17.12 1.03
C ILE A 204 -11.21 17.86 2.37
N GLU A 205 -10.35 17.40 3.28
CA GLU A 205 -10.18 17.96 4.64
C GLU A 205 -9.72 19.43 4.60
N SER A 206 -8.83 19.78 3.66
CA SER A 206 -8.35 21.15 3.46
C SER A 206 -9.29 22.03 2.62
N LYS A 207 -10.41 21.46 2.12
CA LYS A 207 -11.32 22.09 1.14
C LYS A 207 -10.64 22.47 -0.18
N ALA A 208 -9.41 22.02 -0.44
CA ALA A 208 -8.70 22.25 -1.69
C ALA A 208 -9.40 21.57 -2.88
N ALA A 209 -10.14 20.48 -2.65
CA ALA A 209 -10.94 19.83 -3.68
C ALA A 209 -11.92 20.80 -4.38
N GLN A 210 -12.49 21.77 -3.66
CA GLN A 210 -13.43 22.74 -4.23
C GLN A 210 -12.77 23.80 -5.12
N LYS A 211 -11.43 23.88 -5.11
CA LYS A 211 -10.67 24.74 -6.02
C LYS A 211 -10.38 24.06 -7.35
N ILE A 212 -10.65 22.76 -7.47
CA ILE A 212 -10.50 21.99 -8.70
C ILE A 212 -11.82 22.06 -9.47
N ASN A 213 -11.75 22.32 -10.78
CA ASN A 213 -12.93 22.30 -11.64
C ASN A 213 -13.66 20.94 -11.49
N PRO A 214 -15.00 20.93 -11.28
CA PRO A 214 -15.76 19.69 -11.16
C PRO A 214 -15.54 18.70 -12.31
N ALA A 215 -15.42 19.17 -13.56
CA ALA A 215 -15.16 18.30 -14.71
C ALA A 215 -13.80 17.57 -14.57
N ILE A 216 -12.76 18.27 -14.10
CA ILE A 216 -11.45 17.68 -13.84
C ILE A 216 -11.53 16.65 -12.71
N ARG A 217 -12.25 16.94 -11.62
CA ARG A 217 -12.46 15.97 -10.54
C ARG A 217 -13.11 14.68 -11.03
N MET A 218 -14.10 14.80 -11.92
CA MET A 218 -14.78 13.65 -12.52
C MET A 218 -13.84 12.88 -13.46
N GLU A 219 -13.01 13.57 -14.25
CA GLU A 219 -11.99 12.95 -15.10
C GLU A 219 -10.95 12.17 -14.28
N LEU A 220 -10.48 12.72 -13.17
CA LEU A 220 -9.57 12.01 -12.26
C LEU A 220 -10.22 10.73 -11.71
N LEU A 221 -11.50 10.76 -11.33
CA LEU A 221 -12.18 9.54 -10.92
C LEU A 221 -12.32 8.54 -12.07
N ALA A 222 -12.58 9.00 -13.29
CA ALA A 222 -12.61 8.13 -14.47
C ALA A 222 -11.27 7.40 -14.65
N HIS A 223 -10.14 8.13 -14.60
CA HIS A 223 -8.81 7.53 -14.68
C HIS A 223 -8.53 6.52 -13.55
N LEU A 224 -9.04 6.78 -12.35
CA LEU A 224 -8.90 5.84 -11.24
C LEU A 224 -9.74 4.57 -11.45
N MET A 225 -10.93 4.67 -12.03
CA MET A 225 -11.73 3.48 -12.39
C MET A 225 -11.06 2.65 -13.50
N GLU A 226 -10.50 3.32 -14.52
CA GLU A 226 -9.68 2.67 -15.55
C GLU A 226 -8.45 1.99 -14.94
N THR A 227 -7.82 2.62 -13.93
CA THR A 227 -6.72 2.02 -13.16
C THR A 227 -7.15 0.71 -12.50
N TYR A 228 -8.28 0.68 -11.79
CA TYR A 228 -8.77 -0.56 -11.17
C TYR A 228 -9.06 -1.67 -12.18
N SER A 229 -9.64 -1.31 -13.32
CA SER A 229 -9.89 -2.23 -14.43
C SER A 229 -8.59 -2.86 -14.95
N HIS A 230 -7.56 -2.05 -15.23
CA HIS A 230 -6.27 -2.55 -15.70
C HIS A 230 -5.52 -3.37 -14.64
N LEU A 231 -5.60 -2.99 -13.36
CA LEU A 231 -4.99 -3.75 -12.27
C LEU A 231 -5.66 -5.13 -12.12
N ASP A 232 -6.99 -5.20 -12.13
CA ASP A 232 -7.72 -6.49 -12.06
C ASP A 232 -7.35 -7.38 -13.26
N PHE A 233 -7.17 -6.79 -14.45
CA PHE A 233 -6.76 -7.51 -15.66
C PHE A 233 -5.35 -8.11 -15.60
N ILE A 234 -4.44 -7.55 -14.81
CA ILE A 234 -3.12 -8.16 -14.57
C ILE A 234 -3.09 -9.02 -13.31
N GLY A 235 -4.26 -9.27 -12.72
CA GLY A 235 -4.41 -10.08 -11.53
C GLY A 235 -3.98 -9.36 -10.27
N VAL A 236 -4.22 -8.06 -10.14
CA VAL A 236 -3.93 -7.25 -8.94
C VAL A 236 -5.20 -6.57 -8.44
N ARG A 237 -5.54 -6.77 -7.17
CA ARG A 237 -6.64 -6.07 -6.49
C ARG A 237 -6.10 -5.27 -5.32
N HIS A 238 -6.43 -3.98 -5.25
CA HIS A 238 -5.89 -3.09 -4.22
C HIS A 238 -6.29 -3.49 -2.78
N GLY A 239 -7.54 -3.88 -2.58
CA GLY A 239 -8.05 -4.38 -1.29
C GLY A 239 -8.31 -3.31 -0.20
N ASP A 240 -7.86 -2.07 -0.40
CA ASP A 240 -8.09 -0.91 0.48
C ASP A 240 -8.41 0.38 -0.31
N THR A 241 -9.62 0.49 -0.86
CA THR A 241 -10.02 1.54 -1.82
C THR A 241 -10.49 2.84 -1.13
N TYR A 242 -9.71 3.36 -0.19
CA TYR A 242 -10.06 4.58 0.54
C TYR A 242 -9.41 5.84 -0.05
N THR A 243 -10.03 7.00 0.19
CA THR A 243 -9.55 8.33 -0.26
C THR A 243 -8.13 8.67 0.20
N ARG A 244 -7.65 8.04 1.28
CA ARG A 244 -6.26 8.18 1.76
C ARG A 244 -5.22 7.50 0.86
N ASN A 245 -5.65 6.60 -0.03
CA ASN A 245 -4.78 5.79 -0.89
C ASN A 245 -4.77 6.25 -2.35
N ALA A 246 -5.45 7.35 -2.68
CA ALA A 246 -5.38 7.98 -3.99
C ALA A 246 -4.73 9.36 -3.86
N MET A 247 -3.61 9.59 -4.53
CA MET A 247 -2.90 10.86 -4.55
C MET A 247 -3.24 11.67 -5.79
N VAL A 248 -3.47 12.97 -5.61
CA VAL A 248 -3.77 13.92 -6.67
C VAL A 248 -2.67 14.98 -6.74
N TYR A 249 -2.18 15.24 -7.94
CA TYR A 249 -1.07 16.18 -8.16
C TYR A 249 -1.15 16.83 -9.54
N LYS A 250 -0.31 17.84 -9.77
CA LYS A 250 -0.09 18.44 -11.08
C LYS A 250 1.29 18.09 -11.61
N ASP A 251 1.39 17.73 -12.89
CA ASP A 251 2.68 17.56 -13.55
C ASP A 251 3.34 18.92 -13.86
N PRO A 252 4.61 18.96 -14.31
CA PRO A 252 5.27 20.22 -14.68
C PRO A 252 4.59 21.00 -15.82
N LYS A 253 3.61 20.41 -16.52
CA LYS A 253 2.78 21.04 -17.56
C LYS A 253 1.42 21.48 -17.01
N ASP A 254 1.27 21.55 -15.69
CA ASP A 254 0.05 21.95 -14.97
C ASP A 254 -1.17 21.03 -15.18
N ARG A 255 -0.96 19.79 -15.66
CA ARG A 255 -2.05 18.83 -15.86
C ARG A 255 -2.28 18.02 -14.60
N TRP A 256 -3.55 17.81 -14.26
CA TRP A 256 -3.95 17.03 -13.11
C TRP A 256 -3.79 15.53 -13.35
N HIS A 257 -3.28 14.83 -12.34
CA HIS A 257 -3.11 13.38 -12.33
C HIS A 257 -3.64 12.81 -11.02
N ILE A 258 -4.03 11.53 -11.07
CA ILE A 258 -4.36 10.72 -9.90
C ILE A 258 -3.55 9.43 -9.94
N THR A 259 -3.12 8.95 -8.79
CA THR A 259 -2.29 7.76 -8.67
C THR A 259 -2.68 6.96 -7.45
N LEU A 260 -2.79 5.64 -7.60
CA LEU A 260 -3.12 4.73 -6.52
C LEU A 260 -1.85 4.31 -5.78
N ILE A 261 -1.89 4.33 -4.44
CA ILE A 261 -0.77 4.01 -3.56
C ILE A 261 -1.23 3.07 -2.44
N ASP A 262 -0.28 2.46 -1.73
CA ASP A 262 -0.53 1.61 -0.55
C ASP A 262 -1.23 0.28 -0.86
N PHE A 263 -0.46 -0.65 -1.45
CA PHE A 263 -0.94 -2.00 -1.78
C PHE A 263 -0.75 -3.00 -0.61
N SER A 264 -0.65 -2.53 0.63
CA SER A 264 -0.44 -3.39 1.83
C SER A 264 -1.56 -4.41 2.09
N HIS A 265 -2.74 -4.15 1.53
CA HIS A 265 -3.94 -5.00 1.63
C HIS A 265 -4.30 -5.70 0.31
N SER A 266 -3.38 -5.66 -0.65
CA SER A 266 -3.64 -6.13 -2.01
C SER A 266 -3.59 -7.64 -2.15
N GLY A 267 -4.33 -8.13 -3.16
CA GLY A 267 -4.31 -9.51 -3.62
C GLY A 267 -3.69 -9.61 -5.01
N VAL A 268 -2.84 -10.61 -5.22
CA VAL A 268 -2.25 -10.94 -6.52
C VAL A 268 -2.66 -12.35 -6.91
N SER A 269 -3.29 -12.50 -8.07
CA SER A 269 -3.73 -13.80 -8.58
C SER A 269 -2.55 -14.61 -9.14
N GLY A 270 -2.70 -15.93 -9.15
CA GLY A 270 -1.75 -16.85 -9.78
C GLY A 270 -0.41 -17.00 -9.06
N THR A 271 -0.24 -16.43 -7.86
CA THR A 271 0.92 -16.73 -7.01
C THR A 271 0.74 -18.09 -6.31
N PRO A 272 1.82 -18.77 -5.88
CA PRO A 272 1.71 -20.08 -5.22
C PRO A 272 0.83 -20.10 -3.97
N THR A 273 0.76 -18.98 -3.26
CA THR A 273 -0.06 -18.80 -2.05
C THR A 273 -1.44 -18.22 -2.33
N SER A 274 -1.74 -17.77 -3.55
CA SER A 274 -3.00 -17.11 -3.85
C SER A 274 -4.21 -18.05 -3.67
N LYS A 275 -5.20 -17.60 -2.91
CA LYS A 275 -6.55 -18.19 -2.90
C LYS A 275 -7.40 -17.64 -4.03
N TRP A 276 -7.05 -16.44 -4.51
CA TRP A 276 -7.65 -15.86 -5.69
C TRP A 276 -7.07 -16.52 -6.93
N ARG A 277 -7.67 -17.67 -7.29
CA ARG A 277 -7.69 -18.09 -8.69
C ARG A 277 -8.38 -16.95 -9.42
N GLY A 278 -7.66 -16.27 -10.30
CA GLY A 278 -8.19 -15.06 -10.96
C GLY A 278 -9.61 -15.32 -11.44
N ARG A 279 -10.51 -14.34 -11.27
CA ARG A 279 -11.84 -14.40 -11.92
C ARG A 279 -11.73 -14.23 -13.44
N GLN A 280 -10.51 -14.13 -13.96
CA GLN A 280 -10.27 -14.09 -15.38
C GLN A 280 -10.45 -15.48 -15.93
N ASP A 281 -11.36 -15.62 -16.90
CA ASP A 281 -11.09 -16.51 -18.02
C ASP A 281 -9.62 -16.29 -18.38
N GLU A 282 -8.79 -17.34 -18.26
CA GLU A 282 -7.37 -17.29 -18.65
C GLU A 282 -7.22 -16.91 -20.15
N HIS A 283 -8.34 -16.81 -20.87
CA HIS A 283 -8.52 -16.43 -22.26
C HIS A 283 -9.05 -14.99 -22.47
N ALA A 284 -9.30 -14.21 -21.42
CA ALA A 284 -9.79 -12.85 -21.58
C ALA A 284 -8.74 -11.95 -22.27
N GLU A 285 -9.06 -11.46 -23.47
CA GLU A 285 -8.17 -10.59 -24.25
C GLU A 285 -8.25 -9.12 -23.80
N LEU A 286 -9.34 -8.72 -23.13
CA LEU A 286 -9.63 -7.35 -22.73
C LEU A 286 -9.87 -7.24 -21.21
N PRO A 287 -9.55 -6.10 -20.59
CA PRO A 287 -9.90 -5.81 -19.20
C PRO A 287 -11.41 -5.69 -19.00
N ARG A 288 -11.91 -6.02 -17.80
CA ARG A 288 -13.32 -5.75 -17.44
C ARG A 288 -13.60 -4.25 -17.51
N SER A 289 -14.80 -3.87 -17.95
CA SER A 289 -15.18 -2.45 -18.00
C SER A 289 -15.06 -1.77 -16.63
N PRO A 290 -14.63 -0.49 -16.57
CA PRO A 290 -14.65 0.31 -15.35
C PRO A 290 -16.02 0.36 -14.67
N ILE A 291 -17.11 0.23 -15.43
CA ILE A 291 -18.47 0.15 -14.89
C ILE A 291 -18.63 -1.14 -14.07
N ALA A 292 -18.22 -2.28 -14.63
CA ALA A 292 -18.36 -3.59 -14.02
C ALA A 292 -17.39 -3.81 -12.84
N ILE A 293 -16.16 -3.29 -12.92
CA ILE A 293 -15.17 -3.44 -11.83
C ILE A 293 -15.58 -2.65 -10.58
N CYS A 294 -16.30 -1.54 -10.77
CA CYS A 294 -16.81 -0.71 -9.68
C CYS A 294 -18.29 -0.97 -9.36
N TRP A 295 -18.94 -1.96 -9.99
CA TRP A 295 -20.37 -2.25 -9.82
C TRP A 295 -21.26 -1.01 -9.97
N GLY A 296 -20.96 -0.16 -10.95
CA GLY A 296 -21.68 1.10 -11.17
C GLY A 296 -21.53 2.16 -10.05
N ASN A 297 -20.59 1.98 -9.12
CA ASN A 297 -20.35 2.89 -7.98
C ASN A 297 -19.04 3.68 -8.13
N TRP A 298 -18.87 4.69 -7.26
CA TRP A 298 -17.63 5.46 -7.20
C TRP A 298 -16.47 4.65 -6.61
N PRO A 299 -15.23 4.83 -7.09
CA PRO A 299 -14.12 3.92 -6.82
C PRO A 299 -13.42 4.14 -5.45
N LEU A 300 -13.96 5.01 -4.58
CA LEU A 300 -13.31 5.46 -3.36
C LEU A 300 -14.26 5.50 -2.16
N TYR A 301 -13.74 5.14 -0.98
CA TYR A 301 -14.42 5.19 0.31
C TYR A 301 -13.79 6.20 1.30
N PRO A 302 -14.57 6.74 2.24
CA PRO A 302 -16.01 6.55 2.40
C PRO A 302 -16.81 7.29 1.31
N LEU A 303 -17.89 6.68 0.83
CA LEU A 303 -18.69 7.23 -0.26
C LEU A 303 -19.25 8.62 0.07
N LYS A 304 -19.67 8.83 1.33
CA LYS A 304 -20.21 10.12 1.80
C LYS A 304 -19.26 11.28 1.50
N ASP A 305 -17.98 11.14 1.85
CA ASP A 305 -16.99 12.22 1.66
C ASP A 305 -16.79 12.53 0.17
N ILE A 306 -16.74 11.47 -0.66
CA ILE A 306 -16.59 11.62 -2.10
C ILE A 306 -17.82 12.27 -2.73
N GLU A 307 -19.02 11.78 -2.41
CA GLU A 307 -20.26 12.31 -2.96
C GLU A 307 -20.48 13.77 -2.57
N GLU A 308 -20.19 14.12 -1.32
CA GLU A 308 -20.40 15.47 -0.80
C GLU A 308 -19.37 16.47 -1.34
N HIS A 309 -18.09 16.07 -1.42
CA HIS A 309 -16.98 17.01 -1.60
C HIS A 309 -16.19 16.85 -2.90
N TRP A 310 -16.42 15.80 -3.68
CA TRP A 310 -15.70 15.52 -4.93
C TRP A 310 -16.62 15.43 -6.15
N ILE A 311 -17.72 14.68 -6.02
CA ILE A 311 -18.64 14.42 -7.13
C ILE A 311 -19.44 15.68 -7.49
N ASP A 312 -19.60 15.93 -8.79
CA ASP A 312 -20.56 16.93 -9.27
C ASP A 312 -21.97 16.51 -8.83
N PRO A 313 -22.73 17.39 -8.14
CA PRO A 313 -24.04 17.03 -7.59
C PRO A 313 -25.01 16.38 -8.57
N ARG A 314 -24.88 16.68 -9.88
CA ARG A 314 -25.73 16.12 -10.94
C ARG A 314 -25.54 14.61 -11.15
N PHE A 315 -24.44 14.02 -10.68
CA PHE A 315 -24.15 12.59 -10.83
C PHE A 315 -24.25 11.81 -9.52
N ARG A 316 -24.83 12.40 -8.46
CA ARG A 316 -25.02 11.69 -7.18
C ARG A 316 -26.10 10.61 -7.27
N ASP A 317 -27.15 10.87 -8.05
CA ASP A 317 -28.17 9.88 -8.35
C ASP A 317 -27.59 8.69 -9.15
N ARG A 318 -28.06 7.47 -8.85
CA ARG A 318 -27.56 6.24 -9.50
C ARG A 318 -27.80 6.27 -11.01
N SER A 319 -28.97 6.72 -11.46
CA SER A 319 -29.30 6.75 -12.90
C SER A 319 -28.42 7.76 -13.64
N ALA A 320 -28.25 8.96 -13.06
CA ALA A 320 -27.38 9.97 -13.63
C ALA A 320 -25.90 9.53 -13.65
N ARG A 321 -25.44 8.85 -12.59
CA ARG A 321 -24.10 8.25 -12.51
C ARG A 321 -23.90 7.21 -13.60
N LEU A 322 -24.78 6.22 -13.73
CA LEU A 322 -24.68 5.18 -14.74
C LEU A 322 -24.73 5.76 -16.15
N CYS A 323 -25.58 6.76 -16.40
CA CYS A 323 -25.60 7.49 -17.68
C CYS A 323 -24.25 8.18 -17.95
N TRP A 324 -23.64 8.78 -16.93
CA TRP A 324 -22.31 9.38 -17.07
C TRP A 324 -21.24 8.30 -17.37
N MET A 325 -21.27 7.17 -16.67
CA MET A 325 -20.34 6.06 -16.88
C MET A 325 -20.50 5.43 -18.27
N ASP A 326 -21.72 5.22 -18.74
CA ASP A 326 -22.02 4.70 -20.08
C ASP A 326 -21.48 5.63 -21.18
N LYS A 327 -21.54 6.95 -20.98
CA LYS A 327 -20.88 7.91 -21.89
C LYS A 327 -19.36 7.78 -21.92
N GLN A 328 -18.73 7.26 -20.86
CA GLN A 328 -17.28 7.07 -20.79
C GLN A 328 -16.84 5.70 -21.33
N TRP A 329 -17.55 4.62 -21.00
CA TRP A 329 -17.11 3.24 -21.27
C TRP A 329 -18.19 2.34 -21.88
N GLY A 330 -19.41 2.84 -22.02
CA GLY A 330 -20.52 2.14 -22.64
C GLY A 330 -20.43 2.08 -24.15
N LYS A 331 -21.39 1.41 -24.78
CA LYS A 331 -21.36 1.08 -26.22
C LYS A 331 -21.10 2.30 -27.12
N ALA A 332 -21.64 3.45 -26.73
CA ALA A 332 -21.54 4.71 -27.48
C ALA A 332 -20.26 5.53 -27.20
N SER A 333 -19.40 5.14 -26.27
CA SER A 333 -18.27 5.97 -25.81
C SER A 333 -17.04 5.98 -26.72
N GLY A 334 -17.02 5.16 -27.77
CA GLY A 334 -15.83 4.91 -28.60
C GLY A 334 -14.70 4.16 -27.87
N LYS A 335 -14.81 3.97 -26.54
CA LYS A 335 -13.90 3.16 -25.72
C LYS A 335 -14.45 1.77 -25.40
N SER A 336 -15.70 1.46 -25.76
CA SER A 336 -16.34 0.17 -25.48
C SER A 336 -15.54 -1.04 -25.99
N SER A 337 -14.85 -0.91 -27.12
CA SER A 337 -14.00 -1.96 -27.68
C SER A 337 -12.70 -2.21 -26.90
N GLN A 338 -12.35 -1.36 -25.93
CA GLN A 338 -11.16 -1.51 -25.09
C GLN A 338 -11.43 -2.36 -23.85
N TYR A 339 -12.70 -2.69 -23.58
CA TYR A 339 -13.13 -3.40 -22.39
C TYR A 339 -14.07 -4.55 -22.74
N GLN A 340 -14.20 -5.50 -21.82
CA GLN A 340 -15.26 -6.50 -21.91
C GLN A 340 -16.64 -5.81 -21.83
N PRO A 341 -17.66 -6.36 -22.53
CA PRO A 341 -19.03 -5.91 -22.39
C PRO A 341 -19.49 -5.89 -20.92
N VAL A 342 -20.32 -4.90 -20.58
CA VAL A 342 -20.96 -4.84 -19.27
C VAL A 342 -22.21 -5.71 -19.31
N ASP A 343 -22.27 -6.71 -18.44
CA ASP A 343 -23.50 -7.48 -18.22
C ASP A 343 -24.44 -6.68 -17.29
N GLU A 344 -25.74 -6.73 -17.52
CA GLU A 344 -26.71 -6.00 -16.68
C GLU A 344 -26.79 -6.63 -15.28
N ASP A 345 -26.57 -7.94 -15.19
CA ASP A 345 -26.48 -8.69 -13.92
C ASP A 345 -25.29 -8.25 -13.05
N ASP A 346 -24.27 -7.61 -13.65
CA ASP A 346 -23.09 -7.08 -12.92
C ASP A 346 -23.39 -5.75 -12.21
N LEU A 347 -24.58 -5.17 -12.41
CA LEU A 347 -24.97 -3.84 -11.92
C LEU A 347 -26.06 -3.86 -10.83
N ASP A 348 -26.73 -4.99 -10.60
CA ASP A 348 -27.85 -5.14 -9.66
C ASP A 348 -27.46 -5.41 -8.19
#